data_AF-A0A944V7H9-F1
#
_entry.id   AF-A0A944V7H9-F1
#
_cell.length_a   1.000
_cell.length_b   1.000
_cell.length_c   1.000
_cell.angle_alpha   90.00
_cell.angle_beta   90.00
_cell.angle_gamma   90.00
#
_symmetry.space_group_name_H-M   'P 1'
#
loop_
_entity.id
_entity.type
_entity.pdbx_description
1 polymer ?
#
loop_
_entity_poly.entity_id
_entity_poly.type
_entity_poly.pdbx_seq_one_letter_code
_entity_poly.pdbx_strand_id
1 'polypeptide(L)' 'MKKLTREDLFSLETYSVEREDFRARVLAHKANRRVAIGPNAMLYFEDA' A
#
# COMPACT_ATOMS: atom_id res chain seq x y z
N MET A 1 -10.22 -0.81 9.00
CA MET A 1 -9.71 0.46 8.43
C MET A 1 -9.97 1.59 9.40
N LYS A 2 -8.91 2.22 9.92
CA LYS A 2 -9.03 3.52 10.59
C LYS A 2 -9.14 4.58 9.50
N LYS A 3 -9.97 5.61 9.69
CA LYS A 3 -10.01 6.75 8.75
C LYS A 3 -8.68 7.49 8.85
N LEU A 4 -8.04 7.71 7.72
CA LEU A 4 -6.84 8.53 7.63
C LEU A 4 -7.21 10.00 7.79
N THR A 5 -6.37 10.74 8.51
CA THR A 5 -6.37 12.20 8.56
C THR A 5 -5.15 12.75 7.85
N ARG A 6 -5.06 14.09 7.72
CA ARG A 6 -3.90 14.71 7.05
C ARG A 6 -2.60 14.44 7.80
N GLU A 7 -2.67 14.31 9.11
CA GLU A 7 -1.55 14.07 10.00
C GLU A 7 -0.98 12.63 9.83
N ASP A 8 -1.75 11.71 9.25
CA ASP A 8 -1.28 10.35 8.94
C ASP A 8 -0.50 10.27 7.61
N LEU A 9 -0.45 11.35 6.82
CA LEU A 9 0.18 11.37 5.49
C LEU A 9 1.57 12.02 5.54
N PHE A 10 2.49 11.49 4.75
CA PHE A 10 3.76 12.16 4.50
C PHE A 10 3.58 13.45 3.69
N SER A 11 4.45 14.43 3.94
CA SER A 11 4.62 15.54 3.00
C SER A 11 5.22 15.03 1.68
N LEU A 12 5.18 15.86 0.63
CA LEU A 12 5.73 15.49 -0.67
C LEU A 12 7.25 15.27 -0.60
N GLU A 13 7.96 16.13 0.13
CA GLU A 13 9.41 16.05 0.31
C GLU A 13 9.79 14.76 1.04
N THR A 14 9.13 14.46 2.16
CA THR A 14 9.37 13.24 2.94
C THR A 14 9.05 12.00 2.11
N TYR A 15 7.91 11.98 1.43
CA TYR A 15 7.55 10.84 0.57
C TYR A 15 8.56 10.66 -0.56
N SER A 16 9.07 11.73 -1.16
CA SER A 16 10.05 11.65 -2.25
C SER A 16 11.34 10.95 -1.80
N VAL A 17 11.76 11.12 -0.55
CA VAL A 17 12.95 10.47 0.02
C VAL A 17 12.63 9.01 0.39
N GLU A 18 11.49 8.78 1.04
CA GLU A 18 11.11 7.48 1.62
C GLU A 18 10.48 6.50 0.61
N ARG A 19 10.17 6.94 -0.62
CA ARG A 19 9.31 6.23 -1.57
C ARG A 19 9.75 4.81 -1.85
N GLU A 20 11.04 4.57 -2.08
CA GLU A 20 11.56 3.26 -2.45
C GLU A 20 11.42 2.26 -1.29
N ASP A 21 11.84 2.66 -0.09
CA ASP A 21 11.73 1.81 1.11
C ASP A 21 10.27 1.58 1.50
N PHE A 22 9.44 2.63 1.42
CA PHE A 22 8.00 2.52 1.65
C PHE A 22 7.35 1.55 0.66
N ARG A 23 7.72 1.62 -0.63
CA ARG A 23 7.23 0.69 -1.65
C ARG A 23 7.61 -0.76 -1.33
N ALA A 24 8.84 -1.01 -0.90
CA ALA A 24 9.29 -2.35 -0.53
C ALA A 24 8.44 -2.91 0.63
N ARG A 25 8.20 -2.11 1.67
CA ARG A 25 7.34 -2.49 2.80
C ARG A 25 5.91 -2.78 2.36
N VAL A 26 5.33 -1.93 1.50
CA VAL A 26 3.95 -2.11 0.99
C VAL A 26 3.83 -3.36 0.12
N LEU A 27 4.82 -3.67 -0.71
CA LEU A 27 4.80 -4.90 -1.53
C LEU A 27 4.82 -6.16 -0.67
N ALA A 28 5.66 -6.18 0.37
CA ALA A 28 5.70 -7.27 1.34
C ALA A 28 4.34 -7.43 2.06
N HIS A 29 3.73 -6.32 2.48
CA HIS A 29 2.41 -6.29 3.11
C HIS A 29 1.30 -6.80 2.18
N LYS A 30 1.30 -6.36 0.91
CA LYS A 30 0.31 -6.75 -0.11
C LYS A 30 0.42 -8.22 -0.57
N ALA A 31 1.56 -8.88 -0.35
CA ALA A 31 1.79 -10.23 -0.84
C ALA A 31 0.73 -11.23 -0.34
N ASN A 32 0.28 -11.08 0.91
CA ASN A 32 -0.72 -11.94 1.55
C ASN A 32 -2.17 -11.48 1.31
N ARG A 33 -2.39 -10.40 0.55
CA ARG A 33 -3.71 -9.76 0.38
C ARG A 33 -4.19 -9.73 -1.06
N ARG A 34 -3.57 -10.51 -1.93
CA ARG A 34 -3.97 -10.64 -3.33
C ARG A 34 -4.52 -12.02 -3.60
N VAL A 35 -5.64 -12.09 -4.31
CA VAL A 35 -6.25 -13.35 -4.74
C VAL A 35 -6.51 -13.24 -6.24
N ALA A 36 -5.95 -14.16 -7.01
CA ALA A 36 -6.22 -14.25 -8.44
C ALA A 36 -7.61 -14.87 -8.67
N ILE A 37 -8.37 -14.30 -9.61
CA ILE A 37 -9.62 -14.88 -10.13
C ILE A 37 -9.38 -15.20 -11.60
N GLY A 38 -8.91 -16.42 -11.85
CA GLY A 38 -8.51 -16.84 -13.19
C GLY A 38 -7.34 -16.00 -13.74
N PRO A 39 -7.21 -15.90 -15.08
CA PRO A 39 -6.06 -15.25 -15.70
C PRO A 39 -6.17 -13.72 -15.80
N ASN A 40 -7.38 -13.16 -15.69
CA ASN A 40 -7.66 -11.78 -16.10
C ASN A 40 -8.04 -10.85 -14.94
N ALA A 41 -8.20 -11.37 -13.73
CA ALA A 41 -8.63 -10.59 -12.58
C ALA A 41 -7.82 -10.92 -11.32
N MET A 42 -7.58 -9.90 -10.50
CA MET A 42 -6.94 -10.02 -9.20
C MET A 42 -7.66 -9.11 -8.22
N LEU A 43 -8.09 -9.69 -7.09
CA LEU A 43 -8.63 -8.93 -5.97
C LEU A 43 -7.50 -8.54 -5.03
N TYR A 44 -7.51 -7.27 -4.63
CA TYR A 44 -6.68 -6.76 -3.55
C TYR A 44 -7.59 -6.43 -2.37
N PHE A 45 -7.30 -7.03 -1.22
CA PHE A 45 -7.98 -6.68 0.02
C PHE A 45 -7.25 -5.50 0.64
N GLU A 46 -7.93 -4.36 0.75
CA GLU A 46 -7.36 -3.13 1.30
C GLU A 46 -7.40 -3.13 2.84
N ASP A 47 -6.36 -2.56 3.44
CA ASP A 47 -6.22 -2.39 4.89
C ASP A 47 -5.52 -1.07 5.24
N ALA A 48 -5.05 -0.96 6.49
CA ALA A 48 -4.32 0.21 6.99
C ALA A 48 -2.81 0.08 6.77
#